data_AF-A0A355L5B0-F1
#
_entry.id   AF-A0A355L5B0-F1
#
_cell.length_a   1.000
_cell.length_b   1.000
_cell.length_c   1.000
_cell.angle_alpha   90.00
_cell.angle_beta   90.00
_cell.angle_gamma   90.00
#
_symmetry.space_group_name_H-M   'P 1'
#
loop_
_entity.id
_entity.type
_entity.pdbx_description
1 polymer ?
#
loop_
_entity_poly.entity_id
_entity_poly.type
_entity_poly.pdbx_seq_one_letter_code
_entity_poly.pdbx_strand_id
1 'polypeptide(L)' 'VADSRYPRDGRFIEEIGTYNTMVDPAEIKIDAEKAKKWIANGAQPTDTVKSILKKEGIL' A
#
# COMPACT_ATOMS: atom_id res chain seq x y z
N VAL A 1 -5.27 -0.64 3.43
CA VAL A 1 -5.67 -2.07 3.45
C VAL A 1 -7.19 -2.14 3.50
N ALA A 2 -7.78 -2.85 2.54
CA ALA A 2 -9.22 -3.05 2.44
C ALA A 2 -9.49 -4.50 2.03
N ASP A 3 -10.70 -5.01 2.32
CA ASP A 3 -11.12 -6.34 1.88
C ASP A 3 -11.52 -6.30 0.39
N SER A 4 -11.08 -7.31 -0.37
CA SER A 4 -11.24 -7.37 -1.82
C SER A 4 -12.69 -7.34 -2.31
N ARG A 5 -13.67 -7.65 -1.44
CA ARG A 5 -15.10 -7.65 -1.80
C ARG A 5 -15.73 -6.26 -1.69
N TYR A 6 -15.04 -5.30 -1.08
CA TYR A 6 -15.55 -3.95 -0.92
C TYR A 6 -15.26 -3.12 -2.17
N PRO A 7 -16.13 -2.14 -2.48
CA PRO A 7 -15.89 -1.23 -3.59
C PRO A 7 -14.58 -0.45 -3.37
N ARG A 8 -13.90 -0.09 -4.46
CA ARG A 8 -12.58 0.55 -4.45
C ARG A 8 -12.49 1.76 -3.52
N ASP A 9 -13.50 2.63 -3.58
CA ASP A 9 -13.56 3.88 -2.80
C ASP A 9 -14.43 3.71 -1.54
N GLY A 10 -14.57 2.48 -1.06
CA GLY A 10 -15.40 2.12 0.09
C GLY A 10 -14.67 2.19 1.42
N ARG A 11 -15.22 1.49 2.42
CA ARG A 11 -14.62 1.38 3.74
C ARG A 11 -13.30 0.60 3.66
N PHE A 12 -12.21 1.26 4.06
CA PHE A 12 -10.93 0.60 4.31
C PHE A 12 -10.77 0.26 5.79
N ILE A 13 -9.89 -0.69 6.08
CA ILE A 13 -9.56 -1.13 7.44
C ILE A 13 -8.55 -0.15 8.05
N GLU A 14 -7.46 0.11 7.32
CA GLU A 14 -6.35 0.96 7.77
C GLU A 14 -5.64 1.61 6.56
N GLU A 15 -5.27 2.88 6.68
CA GLU A 15 -4.42 3.57 5.72
C GLU A 15 -2.94 3.35 6.09
N ILE A 16 -2.17 2.77 5.17
CA ILE A 16 -0.75 2.43 5.38
C ILE A 16 0.19 3.38 4.62
N GLY A 17 -0.35 4.27 3.80
CA GLY A 17 0.42 5.19 2.99
C GLY A 17 -0.35 5.77 1.81
N THR A 18 0.32 6.70 1.13
CA THR A 18 -0.20 7.48 0.00
C THR A 18 0.81 7.45 -1.14
N TYR A 19 0.29 7.39 -2.36
CA TYR A 19 1.07 7.48 -3.59
C TYR A 19 0.55 8.63 -4.44
N ASN A 20 1.39 9.65 -4.67
CA ASN A 20 1.06 10.79 -5.50
C ASN A 20 1.96 10.83 -6.75
N THR A 21 1.36 10.58 -7.90
CA THR A 21 2.03 10.61 -9.22
C THR A 21 2.00 11.97 -9.90
N MET A 22 1.30 12.97 -9.34
CA MET A 22 1.18 14.29 -9.97
C MET A 22 2.37 15.21 -9.67
N VAL A 23 3.28 14.79 -8.79
CA VAL A 23 4.52 15.49 -8.46
C VAL A 23 5.70 14.72 -9.06
N ASP A 24 6.70 15.46 -9.56
CA ASP A 24 7.95 14.89 -10.08
C ASP A 24 9.11 15.36 -9.16
N PRO A 25 9.75 14.46 -8.42
CA PRO A 25 9.58 13.00 -8.39
C PRO A 25 8.32 12.55 -7.64
N ALA A 26 7.76 11.39 -8.04
CA ALA A 26 6.55 10.84 -7.45
C ALA A 26 6.70 10.68 -5.93
N GLU A 27 5.78 11.29 -5.16
CA GLU A 27 5.83 11.26 -3.71
C GLU A 27 5.17 9.97 -3.20
N ILE A 28 5.98 9.11 -2.59
CA ILE A 28 5.53 7.87 -1.93
C ILE A 28 5.75 8.08 -0.43
N LYS A 29 4.67 7.97 0.35
CA LYS A 29 4.71 7.99 1.81
C LYS A 29 4.10 6.70 2.30
N ILE A 30 4.92 5.74 2.74
CA ILE A 30 4.46 4.44 3.25
C ILE A 30 5.03 4.19 4.64
N ASP A 31 4.17 3.74 5.54
CA ASP A 31 4.59 3.26 6.86
C ASP A 31 5.08 1.81 6.73
N ALA A 32 6.41 1.65 6.73
CA ALA A 32 7.06 0.35 6.52
C ALA A 32 6.73 -0.67 7.63
N GLU A 33 6.52 -0.24 8.87
CA GLU A 33 6.19 -1.14 9.98
C GLU A 33 4.79 -1.72 9.82
N LYS A 34 3.80 -0.86 9.51
CA LYS A 34 2.43 -1.31 9.25
C LYS A 34 2.35 -2.17 8.00
N ALA A 35 3.05 -1.79 6.93
CA ALA A 35 3.10 -2.58 5.70
C ALA A 35 3.62 -4.00 5.96
N LYS A 36 4.74 -4.15 6.68
CA LYS A 36 5.29 -5.46 7.06
C LYS A 36 4.33 -6.27 7.92
N LYS A 37 3.67 -5.63 8.89
CA LYS A 37 2.68 -6.29 9.75
C LYS A 37 1.51 -6.86 8.94
N TRP A 38 0.97 -6.09 8.00
CA TRP A 38 -0.14 -6.56 7.17
C TRP A 38 0.27 -7.65 6.19
N ILE A 39 1.47 -7.57 5.60
CA ILE A 39 2.02 -8.64 4.75
C ILE A 39 2.19 -9.92 5.57
N ALA A 40 2.73 -9.83 6.78
CA ALA A 40 2.87 -10.97 7.70
C ALA A 40 1.51 -11.57 8.10
N ASN A 41 0.48 -10.74 8.23
CA ASN A 41 -0.90 -11.17 8.48
C ASN A 41 -1.61 -11.75 7.23
N GLY A 42 -0.93 -11.82 6.08
CA GLY A 42 -1.44 -12.43 4.85
C GLY A 42 -2.08 -11.46 3.85
N ALA A 43 -1.92 -10.15 4.02
CA ALA A 43 -2.38 -9.18 3.04
C ALA A 43 -1.70 -9.41 1.68
N GLN A 44 -2.50 -9.51 0.62
CA GLN A 44 -2.02 -9.67 -0.75
C GLN A 44 -1.96 -8.30 -1.45
N PRO A 45 -0.76 -7.77 -1.75
CA PRO A 45 -0.63 -6.52 -2.49
C PRO A 45 -0.97 -6.73 -3.98
N THR A 46 -1.58 -5.73 -4.60
CA THR A 46 -1.78 -5.67 -6.05
C THR A 46 -0.47 -5.33 -6.78
N ASP A 47 -0.38 -5.57 -8.09
CA ASP A 47 0.87 -5.44 -8.86
C ASP A 47 1.53 -4.04 -8.75
N THR A 48 0.72 -2.98 -8.77
CA THR A 48 1.21 -1.60 -8.60
C THR A 48 1.77 -1.39 -7.19
N VAL A 49 1.05 -1.85 -6.16
CA VAL A 49 1.48 -1.72 -4.76
C VAL A 49 2.74 -2.55 -4.51
N LYS A 50 2.85 -3.73 -5.10
CA LYS A 50 4.04 -4.58 -5.04
C LYS A 50 5.27 -3.89 -5.63
N SER A 51 5.09 -3.19 -6.76
CA SER A 51 6.17 -2.41 -7.38
C SER A 51 6.63 -1.25 -6.48
N ILE A 52 5.70 -0.57 -5.81
CA ILE A 52 6.01 0.51 -4.87
C ILE A 52 6.71 -0.04 -3.62
N LEU A 53 6.18 -1.10 -3.00
CA LEU A 53 6.79 -1.74 -1.83
C LEU A 53 8.21 -2.25 -2.11
N LYS A 54 8.46 -2.74 -3.33
CA LYS A 54 9.80 -3.17 -3.78
C LYS A 54 10.75 -1.99 -3.94
N LYS A 55 10.28 -0.86 -4.49
CA LYS A 55 11.08 0.37 -4.59
C LYS A 55 11.49 0.91 -3.22
N GLU A 56 10.58 0.82 -2.25
CA GLU A 56 10.81 1.24 -0.86
C GLU A 56 11.62 0.22 -0.03
N GLY A 57 11.97 -0.96 -0.59
CA GLY A 57 12.74 -1.98 0.13
C GLY A 57 11.97 -2.69 1.25
N ILE A 58 10.63 -2.67 1.19
CA ILE A 58 9.76 -3.34 2.15
C ILE A 58 9.57 -4.83 1.78
N LEU A 59 9.71 -5.16 0.48
CA LEU A 59 9.58 -6.49 -0.11
C LEU A 59 10.78 -6.85 -1.00
#